data_AF-A0A3C1R336-F1
#
_entry.id   AF-A0A3C1R336-F1
#
_cell.length_a   1.000
_cell.length_b   1.000
_cell.length_c   1.000
_cell.angle_alpha   90.00
_cell.angle_beta   90.00
_cell.angle_gamma   90.00
#
_symmetry.space_group_name_H-M   'P 1'
#
loop_
_entity.id
_entity.type
_entity.pdbx_description
1 polymer ?
#
loop_
_entity_poly.entity_id
_entity_poly.type
_entity_poly.pdbx_seq_one_letter_code
_entity_poly.pdbx_strand_id
1 'polypeptide(L)'
;MKISLRRPADDRQQVELHFERRLPTFPVRKRRVGPFVFDETTIDGRQPLPAIAERMATLTRGQIDTEVVAPARTFLEMLERLLFEVPGVISLTQLDAYGLSVRIGRCFDPKQVAAEVAAVIAHLLWPDESFELIECEHEPAVDDYCI
;
A
#
# COMPACT_ATOMS: atom_id res chain seq x y z
N MET A 1 8.52 1.19 -14.86
CA MET A 1 8.11 2.04 -13.72
C MET A 1 9.08 1.90 -12.56
N LYS A 2 9.44 2.99 -11.87
CA LYS A 2 10.18 2.93 -10.61
C LYS A 2 9.24 2.82 -9.42
N ILE A 3 9.64 2.04 -8.43
CA ILE A 3 8.97 1.95 -7.14
C ILE A 3 10.03 2.24 -6.08
N SER A 4 9.82 3.29 -5.30
CA SER A 4 10.75 3.68 -4.23
C SER A 4 10.38 2.97 -2.94
N LEU A 5 11.33 2.26 -2.34
CA LEU A 5 11.20 1.64 -1.03
C LEU A 5 11.83 2.54 0.02
N ARG A 6 11.03 2.90 1.04
CA ARG A 6 11.48 3.63 2.23
C ARG A 6 11.23 2.80 3.47
N ARG A 7 12.12 2.96 4.46
CA ARG A 7 11.97 2.39 5.80
C ARG A 7 11.84 3.55 6.79
N PRO A 8 10.70 3.71 7.49
CA PRO A 8 10.58 4.70 8.53
C PRO A 8 11.56 4.38 9.67
N ALA A 9 12.21 5.42 10.22
CA ALA A 9 13.26 5.27 11.22
C ALA A 9 12.75 4.59 12.51
N ASP A 10 11.48 4.79 12.85
CA ASP A 10 10.90 4.38 14.12
C ASP A 10 10.31 2.97 14.14
N ASP A 11 10.05 2.34 12.99
CA ASP A 11 9.44 1.00 12.93
C ASP A 11 10.13 0.07 11.93
N ARG A 12 10.97 -0.82 12.47
CA ARG A 12 11.69 -1.85 11.70
C ARG A 12 10.76 -2.84 10.99
N GLN A 13 9.47 -2.86 11.33
CA GLN A 13 8.46 -3.76 10.79
C GLN A 13 7.45 -3.03 9.91
N GLN A 14 7.77 -1.81 9.50
CA GLN A 14 7.00 -1.06 8.51
C GLN A 14 7.90 -0.72 7.32
N VAL A 15 7.33 -0.76 6.13
CA VAL A 15 7.95 -0.27 4.91
C VAL A 15 6.95 0.56 4.13
N GLU A 16 7.46 1.52 3.38
CA GLU A 16 6.64 2.38 2.54
C GLU A 16 7.09 2.23 1.09
N LEU A 17 6.13 1.91 0.23
CA LEU A 17 6.30 1.77 -1.20
C LEU A 17 5.66 2.97 -1.88
N HIS A 18 6.46 3.73 -2.64
CA HIS A 18 5.97 4.84 -3.45
C HIS A 18 6.08 4.50 -4.93
N PHE A 19 4.95 4.54 -5.63
CA PHE A 19 4.83 4.20 -7.03
C PHE A 19 4.87 5.47 -7.89
N GLU A 20 5.47 5.42 -9.08
CA GLU A 20 5.36 6.54 -10.04
C GLU A 20 3.93 6.72 -10.57
N ARG A 21 3.13 5.66 -10.51
CA ARG A 21 1.73 5.63 -10.96
C ARG A 21 0.79 5.70 -9.75
N ARG A 22 -0.39 6.28 -9.97
CA ARG A 22 -1.41 6.39 -8.93
C ARG A 22 -1.95 5.02 -8.54
N LEU A 23 -2.05 4.75 -7.24
CA LEU A 23 -2.69 3.56 -6.69
C LEU A 23 -4.22 3.70 -6.63
N PRO A 24 -4.95 2.58 -6.64
CA PRO A 24 -6.37 2.58 -6.31
C PRO A 24 -6.63 3.20 -4.94
N THR A 25 -7.74 3.94 -4.81
CA THR A 25 -8.09 4.65 -3.57
C THR A 25 -8.73 3.70 -2.57
N PHE A 26 -8.11 3.55 -1.40
CA PHE A 26 -8.58 2.73 -0.29
C PHE A 26 -9.72 3.45 0.44
N PRO A 27 -10.79 2.75 0.84
CA PRO A 27 -11.89 3.38 1.54
C PRO A 27 -11.48 3.80 2.94
N VAL A 28 -11.73 5.07 3.27
CA VAL A 28 -11.57 5.59 4.63
C VAL A 28 -12.71 5.08 5.51
N ARG A 29 -12.36 4.55 6.69
CA ARG A 29 -13.32 4.19 7.74
C ARG A 29 -13.13 5.11 8.93
N LYS A 30 -14.24 5.55 9.52
CA LYS A 30 -14.22 6.32 10.77
C LYS A 30 -14.11 5.34 11.93
N ARG A 31 -12.96 5.31 12.60
CA ARG A 31 -12.75 4.53 13.82
C ARG A 31 -12.90 5.42 15.04
N ARG A 32 -13.77 5.02 15.95
CA ARG A 32 -13.99 5.74 17.21
C ARG A 32 -13.17 5.11 18.33
N VAL A 33 -12.35 5.91 19.01
CA VAL A 33 -11.62 5.52 20.22
C VAL A 33 -12.00 6.51 21.31
N GLY A 34 -12.93 6.10 22.17
CA GLY A 34 -13.53 6.98 23.18
C GLY A 34 -14.27 8.17 22.55
N PRO A 35 -13.96 9.42 22.94
CA PRO A 35 -14.58 10.61 22.36
C PRO A 35 -14.02 10.98 20.98
N PHE A 36 -12.90 10.40 20.55
CA PHE A 36 -12.21 10.76 19.32
C PHE A 36 -12.64 9.87 18.15
N VAL A 37 -12.73 10.48 16.97
CA VAL A 37 -13.00 9.79 15.70
C VAL A 37 -11.82 10.03 14.78
N PHE A 38 -11.21 8.96 14.32
CA PHE A 38 -10.05 8.97 13.44
C PHE A 38 -10.42 8.37 12.09
N ASP A 39 -9.77 8.86 11.04
CA ASP A 39 -9.79 8.23 9.73
C ASP A 39 -8.79 7.08 9.70
N GLU A 40 -9.27 5.91 9.28
CA GLU A 40 -8.49 4.67 9.18
C GLU A 40 -8.60 4.17 7.74
N THR A 41 -7.46 4.18 7.03
CA THR A 41 -7.30 3.60 5.68
C THR A 41 -6.66 2.21 5.73
N THR A 42 -6.48 1.66 6.93
CA THR A 42 -5.81 0.38 7.15
C THR A 42 -6.73 -0.78 6.82
N ILE A 43 -6.26 -1.67 5.94
CA ILE A 43 -6.89 -2.92 5.56
C ILE A 43 -6.05 -4.08 6.10
N ASP A 44 -6.73 -5.07 6.67
CA ASP A 44 -6.13 -6.34 7.09
C ASP A 44 -7.03 -7.52 6.69
N GLY A 45 -6.50 -8.74 6.82
CA GLY A 45 -7.17 -9.97 6.41
C GLY A 45 -8.43 -10.35 7.20
N ARG A 46 -8.82 -9.57 8.23
CA ARG A 46 -10.05 -9.82 9.01
C ARG A 46 -11.24 -9.03 8.49
N GLN A 47 -10.99 -8.07 7.60
CA GLN A 47 -12.02 -7.20 7.06
C GLN A 47 -12.74 -7.86 5.87
N PRO A 48 -13.98 -7.45 5.54
CA PRO A 48 -14.70 -7.97 4.38
C PRO A 48 -14.11 -7.42 3.07
N LEU A 49 -13.07 -8.08 2.56
CA LEU A 49 -12.32 -7.64 1.36
C LEU A 49 -13.19 -7.42 0.13
N PRO A 50 -14.22 -8.27 -0.19
CA PRO A 50 -15.08 -8.02 -1.34
C PRO A 50 -15.78 -6.65 -1.29
N ALA A 51 -16.34 -6.29 -0.14
CA ALA A 51 -17.01 -5.00 0.05
C ALA A 51 -16.02 -3.82 0.01
N ILE A 52 -14.77 -4.03 0.41
CA ILE A 52 -13.71 -3.04 0.29
C ILE A 52 -13.35 -2.83 -1.18
N ALA A 53 -13.15 -3.91 -1.93
CA ALA A 53 -12.77 -3.85 -3.34
C ALA A 53 -13.84 -3.17 -4.20
N GLU A 54 -15.13 -3.41 -3.94
CA GLU A 54 -16.23 -2.68 -4.59
C GLU A 54 -16.18 -1.17 -4.31
N ARG A 55 -15.87 -0.79 -3.06
CA ARG A 55 -15.70 0.61 -2.68
C ARG A 55 -14.48 1.23 -3.34
N MET A 56 -13.35 0.52 -3.38
CA MET A 56 -12.16 0.96 -4.11
C MET A 56 -12.48 1.21 -5.58
N ALA A 57 -13.19 0.30 -6.24
CA ALA A 57 -13.62 0.47 -7.63
C ALA A 57 -14.48 1.71 -7.84
N THR A 58 -15.36 2.02 -6.89
CA THR A 58 -16.20 3.22 -6.94
C THR A 58 -15.36 4.49 -6.74
N LEU A 59 -14.47 4.51 -5.75
CA LEU A 59 -13.64 5.68 -5.41
C LEU A 59 -12.57 5.97 -6.48
N THR A 60 -12.08 4.93 -7.14
CA THR A 60 -10.98 5.01 -8.12
C THR A 60 -11.48 5.33 -9.53
N ARG A 61 -12.80 5.36 -9.76
CA ARG A 61 -13.38 5.61 -11.09
C ARG A 61 -12.89 6.94 -11.66
N GLY A 62 -12.21 6.89 -12.81
CA GLY A 62 -11.67 8.06 -13.51
C GLY A 62 -10.43 8.67 -12.88
N GLN A 63 -9.77 7.99 -11.92
CA GLN A 63 -8.59 8.50 -11.23
C GLN A 63 -7.28 7.82 -11.65
N ILE A 64 -7.34 6.59 -12.16
CA ILE A 64 -6.16 5.83 -12.59
C ILE A 64 -6.04 5.86 -14.11
N ASP A 65 -4.80 5.98 -14.57
CA ASP A 65 -4.47 6.07 -16.01
C ASP A 65 -4.55 4.70 -16.71
N THR A 66 -4.76 3.62 -15.94
CA THR A 66 -4.76 2.25 -16.45
C THR A 66 -6.18 1.75 -16.65
N GLU A 67 -6.44 1.20 -17.84
CA GLU A 67 -7.69 0.52 -18.14
C GLU A 67 -7.77 -0.82 -17.41
N VAL A 68 -8.41 -0.82 -16.24
CA VAL A 68 -8.68 -2.05 -15.50
C VAL A 68 -10.04 -2.61 -15.90
N VAL A 69 -10.05 -3.76 -16.58
CA VAL A 69 -11.27 -4.50 -16.89
C VAL A 69 -11.80 -5.15 -15.61
N ALA A 70 -13.04 -4.81 -15.22
CA ALA A 70 -13.68 -5.26 -13.98
C ALA A 70 -12.91 -4.86 -12.68
N PRO A 71 -12.80 -3.56 -12.36
CA PRO A 71 -11.93 -3.04 -11.30
C PRO A 71 -12.20 -3.64 -9.91
N ALA A 72 -13.46 -3.91 -9.55
CA ALA A 72 -13.77 -4.52 -8.26
C ALA A 72 -13.16 -5.92 -8.12
N ARG A 73 -13.14 -6.71 -9.20
CA ARG A 73 -12.54 -8.05 -9.20
C ARG A 73 -11.02 -7.96 -9.11
N THR A 74 -10.40 -7.09 -9.91
CA THR A 74 -8.94 -6.88 -9.88
C THR A 74 -8.47 -6.38 -8.51
N PHE A 75 -9.21 -5.47 -7.88
CA PHE A 75 -8.84 -4.97 -6.55
C PHE A 75 -9.07 -6.01 -5.45
N LEU A 76 -10.09 -6.86 -5.60
CA LEU A 76 -10.28 -7.99 -4.69
C LEU A 76 -9.09 -8.95 -4.78
N GLU A 77 -8.73 -9.37 -5.99
CA GLU A 77 -7.58 -10.24 -6.25
C GLU A 77 -6.29 -9.60 -5.70
N MET A 78 -6.08 -8.30 -5.92
CA MET A 78 -4.95 -7.57 -5.36
C MET A 78 -4.91 -7.67 -3.83
N LEU A 79 -6.02 -7.37 -3.14
CA LEU A 79 -6.06 -7.43 -1.68
C LEU A 79 -5.84 -8.85 -1.15
N GLU A 80 -6.42 -9.86 -1.79
CA GLU A 80 -6.28 -11.26 -1.41
C GLU A 80 -4.84 -11.74 -1.56
N ARG A 81 -4.21 -11.47 -2.70
CA ARG A 81 -2.81 -11.85 -2.94
C ARG A 81 -1.87 -11.15 -1.96
N LEU A 82 -2.07 -9.85 -1.73
CA LEU A 82 -1.23 -9.08 -0.81
C LEU A 82 -1.36 -9.54 0.65
N LEU A 83 -2.57 -9.83 1.12
CA LEU A 83 -2.82 -10.13 2.55
C LEU A 83 -2.68 -11.61 2.90
N PHE A 84 -2.83 -12.52 1.93
CA PHE A 84 -2.86 -13.96 2.18
C PHE A 84 -1.79 -14.76 1.44
N GLU A 85 -1.29 -14.28 0.30
CA GLU A 85 -0.28 -15.01 -0.48
C GLU A 85 1.14 -14.48 -0.25
N VAL A 86 1.32 -13.17 -0.03
CA VAL A 86 2.63 -12.59 0.31
C VAL A 86 2.94 -12.86 1.79
N PRO A 87 3.92 -13.74 2.12
CA PRO A 87 4.18 -14.11 3.49
C PRO A 87 4.68 -12.91 4.32
N GLY A 88 4.10 -12.72 5.50
CA GLY A 88 4.54 -11.70 6.44
C GLY A 88 3.82 -10.36 6.35
N VAL A 89 2.96 -10.13 5.36
CA VAL A 89 2.09 -8.94 5.35
C VAL A 89 1.04 -9.06 6.46
N ILE A 90 0.96 -8.05 7.33
CA ILE A 90 -0.03 -7.97 8.41
C ILE A 90 -1.18 -7.05 8.00
N SER A 91 -0.85 -5.87 7.46
CA SER A 91 -1.84 -4.88 7.05
C SER A 91 -1.27 -3.92 6.02
N LEU A 92 -2.17 -3.29 5.27
CA LEU A 92 -1.89 -2.30 4.24
C LEU A 92 -2.54 -0.98 4.63
N THR A 93 -1.81 0.12 4.55
CA THR A 93 -2.32 1.46 4.86
C THR A 93 -1.97 2.39 3.71
N GLN A 94 -2.98 2.98 3.07
CA GLN A 94 -2.72 4.00 2.06
C GLN A 94 -2.21 5.28 2.72
N LEU A 95 -1.05 5.77 2.26
CA LEU A 95 -0.42 7.01 2.73
C LEU A 95 -0.96 8.20 1.95
N ASP A 96 -0.85 8.12 0.62
CA ASP A 96 -1.32 9.12 -0.32
C ASP A 96 -1.75 8.43 -1.64
N ALA A 97 -1.91 9.21 -2.71
CA ALA A 97 -2.33 8.68 -4.01
C ALA A 97 -1.31 7.73 -4.68
N TYR A 98 -0.06 7.72 -4.21
CA TYR A 98 1.09 6.99 -4.77
C TYR A 98 1.79 6.11 -3.73
N GLY A 99 1.54 6.34 -2.45
CA GLY A 99 2.21 5.69 -1.33
C GLY A 99 1.36 4.62 -0.64
N LEU A 100 2.00 3.48 -0.37
CA LEU A 100 1.45 2.37 0.38
C LEU A 100 2.39 2.01 1.54
N SER A 101 1.90 2.09 2.76
CA SER A 101 2.58 1.54 3.93
C SER A 101 2.16 0.09 4.15
N VAL A 102 3.15 -0.77 4.38
CA VAL A 102 2.98 -2.20 4.62
C VAL A 102 3.55 -2.52 5.99
N ARG A 103 2.71 -3.06 6.86
CA ARG A 103 3.14 -3.57 8.17
C ARG A 103 3.47 -5.06 8.04
N ILE A 104 4.62 -5.45 8.59
CA ILE A 104 5.26 -6.73 8.36
C ILE A 104 5.44 -7.50 9.67
N GLY A 105 5.36 -8.83 9.60
CA GLY A 105 5.64 -9.71 10.72
C GLY A 105 7.12 -9.76 11.07
N ARG A 106 7.41 -9.78 12.38
CA ARG A 106 8.78 -9.73 12.94
C ARG A 106 9.77 -10.77 12.41
N CYS A 107 9.28 -11.87 11.85
CA CYS A 107 10.10 -12.98 11.37
C CYS A 107 10.43 -12.90 9.88
N PHE A 108 9.96 -11.87 9.17
CA PHE A 108 10.14 -11.72 7.73
C PHE A 108 11.12 -10.58 7.43
N ASP A 109 11.89 -10.70 6.35
CA ASP A 109 12.74 -9.59 5.88
C ASP A 109 11.86 -8.53 5.21
N PRO A 110 11.83 -7.29 5.74
CA PRO A 110 11.01 -6.23 5.17
C PRO A 110 11.33 -5.91 3.70
N LYS A 111 12.58 -6.08 3.26
CA LYS A 111 12.97 -5.85 1.85
C LYS A 111 12.35 -6.88 0.92
N GLN A 112 12.45 -8.15 1.28
CA GLN A 112 11.87 -9.24 0.49
C GLN A 112 10.35 -9.09 0.38
N VAL A 113 9.67 -8.86 1.50
CA VAL A 113 8.21 -8.66 1.52
C VAL A 113 7.82 -7.44 0.68
N ALA A 114 8.56 -6.33 0.78
CA ALA A 114 8.30 -5.14 -0.03
C ALA A 114 8.42 -5.42 -1.54
N ALA A 115 9.44 -6.19 -1.94
CA ALA A 115 9.62 -6.58 -3.34
C ALA A 115 8.48 -7.47 -3.86
N GLU A 116 8.01 -8.41 -3.05
CA GLU A 116 6.86 -9.26 -3.39
C GLU A 116 5.56 -8.46 -3.48
N VAL A 117 5.31 -7.54 -2.55
CA VAL A 117 4.16 -6.62 -2.60
C VAL A 117 4.20 -5.76 -3.85
N ALA A 118 5.34 -5.14 -4.15
CA ALA A 118 5.54 -4.32 -5.35
C ALA A 118 5.28 -5.13 -6.63
N ALA A 119 5.76 -6.38 -6.68
CA ALA A 119 5.54 -7.27 -7.80
C ALA A 119 4.06 -7.62 -8.01
N VAL A 120 3.32 -7.93 -6.94
CA VAL A 120 1.87 -8.22 -7.03
C VAL A 120 1.10 -7.02 -7.57
N ILE A 121 1.36 -5.82 -7.03
CA ILE A 121 0.67 -4.60 -7.46
C ILE A 121 1.01 -4.27 -8.91
N ALA A 122 2.30 -4.31 -9.27
CA ALA A 122 2.74 -4.02 -10.63
C ALA A 122 2.16 -5.00 -11.64
N HIS A 123 2.15 -6.29 -11.32
CA HIS A 123 1.61 -7.32 -12.20
C HIS A 123 0.10 -7.16 -12.46
N LEU A 124 -0.68 -6.79 -11.44
CA LEU A 124 -2.13 -6.67 -11.56
C LEU A 124 -2.57 -5.35 -12.19
N LEU A 125 -1.88 -4.26 -11.90
CA LEU A 125 -2.27 -2.93 -12.37
C LEU A 125 -1.53 -2.51 -13.64
N TRP A 126 -0.31 -2.97 -13.86
CA TRP A 126 0.54 -2.58 -14.99
C TRP A 126 1.27 -3.80 -15.59
N PRO A 127 0.54 -4.83 -16.06
CA PRO A 127 1.13 -6.11 -16.49
C PRO A 127 2.15 -5.97 -17.63
N ASP A 128 2.03 -4.94 -18.46
CA ASP A 128 2.89 -4.69 -19.62
C ASP A 128 4.13 -3.84 -19.27
N GLU A 129 4.26 -3.35 -18.03
CA GLU A 129 5.39 -2.53 -17.61
C GLU A 129 6.38 -3.32 -16.75
N SER A 130 7.65 -3.35 -17.16
CA SER A 130 8.73 -3.75 -16.26
C SER A 130 8.89 -2.73 -15.13
N PHE A 131 9.10 -3.19 -13.91
CA PHE A 131 9.37 -2.32 -12.77
C PHE A 131 10.77 -2.54 -12.17
N GLU A 132 11.28 -1.50 -11.53
CA GLU A 132 12.52 -1.52 -10.76
C GLU A 132 12.22 -1.02 -9.35
N LEU A 133 12.65 -1.78 -8.34
CA LEU A 133 12.54 -1.38 -6.94
C LEU A 133 13.83 -0.68 -6.52
N ILE A 134 13.72 0.60 -6.14
CA ILE A 134 14.83 1.46 -5.77
C ILE A 134 14.77 1.68 -4.26
N GLU A 135 15.83 1.34 -3.54
CA GLU A 135 15.95 1.69 -2.13
C GLU A 135 16.33 3.16 -2.01
N CYS A 136 15.48 3.94 -1.35
CA CYS A 136 15.82 5.30 -0.97
C CYS A 136 16.39 5.26 0.45
N GLU A 137 17.65 5.67 0.58
CA GLU A 137 18.18 6.01 1.89
C GLU A 137 17.37 7.20 2.43
N HIS A 138 16.92 7.09 3.68
CA HIS A 138 16.34 8.21 4.39
C HIS A 138 17.47 9.24 4.52
N GLU A 139 17.42 10.34 3.76
CA GLU A 139 18.17 11.53 4.16
C GLU A 139 17.61 11.88 5.55
N PRO A 140 18.45 11.92 6.60
CA PRO A 140 17.99 12.40 7.89
C PRO A 140 17.39 13.78 7.65
N ALA A 141 16.19 14.01 8.18
CA ALA A 141 15.63 15.35 8.24
C ALA A 141 16.76 16.26 8.75
N VAL A 142 17.19 17.20 7.91
CA VAL A 142 18.08 18.26 8.37
C VAL A 142 17.26 18.98 9.43
N ASP A 143 17.56 18.68 10.69
CA ASP A 143 17.08 19.48 11.81
C ASP A 143 17.64 20.89 11.56
N ASP A 144 16.85 21.74 10.90
CA ASP A 144 17.03 23.18 10.92
C ASP A 144 16.72 23.66 12.35
N TYR A 145 17.63 23.36 13.27
CA TYR A 145 17.83 24.11 14.50
C TYR A 145 18.37 25.49 14.10
N CYS A 146 17.46 26.40 13.77
CA CYS A 146 17.76 27.83 13.83
C CYS A 146 17.78 28.24 15.31
N ILE A 147 18.99 28.51 15.79
CA ILE A 147 19.34 29.14 17.07
C ILE A 147 18.83 30.59 17.09
#